data_AF-A0A382V734-F1
#
_entry.id   AF-A0A382V734-F1
#
_cell.length_a   1.000
_cell.length_b   1.000
_cell.length_c   1.000
_cell.angle_alpha   90.00
_cell.angle_beta   90.00
_cell.angle_gamma   90.00
#
_symmetry.space_group_name_H-M   'P 1'
#
loop_
_entity.id
_entity.type
_entity.pdbx_description
1 polymer ?
#
loop_
_entity_poly.entity_id
_entity_poly.type
_entity_poly.pdbx_seq_one_letter_code
_entity_poly.pdbx_strand_id
1 'polypeptide(L)'
;VSIQNYLQKAGGLRDTADPSNMYIIFPNGESFLINRRSTSKKHSNLIPGSTIVVPRDPRPFDWLVMTRTITPILANLATSAAAIAALSDD
;
A
#
# COMPACT_ATOMS: atom_id res chain seq x y z
N VAL A 1 -5.70 26.02 -3.20
CA VAL A 1 -6.24 24.77 -3.79
C VAL A 1 -5.37 23.61 -3.33
N SER A 2 -5.94 22.49 -2.86
CA SER A 2 -5.18 21.33 -2.34
C SER A 2 -5.04 20.21 -3.38
N ILE A 3 -4.02 19.35 -3.21
CA ILE A 3 -3.86 18.11 -4.00
C ILE A 3 -5.13 17.26 -3.92
N GLN A 4 -5.74 17.15 -2.74
CA GLN A 4 -6.95 16.35 -2.54
C GLN A 4 -8.11 16.83 -3.42
N ASN A 5 -8.25 18.15 -3.63
CA ASN A 5 -9.28 18.69 -4.52
C ASN A 5 -9.06 18.23 -5.99
N TYR A 6 -7.81 18.18 -6.45
CA TYR A 6 -7.50 17.67 -7.79
C TYR A 6 -7.74 16.17 -7.91
N LEU A 7 -7.39 15.39 -6.88
CA LEU A 7 -7.71 13.95 -6.83
C LEU A 7 -9.22 13.71 -6.90
N GLN A 8 -10.02 14.46 -6.13
CA GLN A 8 -11.48 14.33 -6.15
C GLN A 8 -12.05 14.70 -7.53
N LYS A 9 -11.57 15.78 -8.15
CA LYS A 9 -11.96 16.17 -9.53
C LYS A 9 -11.57 15.11 -10.57
N ALA A 10 -10.52 14.35 -10.33
CA ALA A 10 -10.09 13.25 -11.19
C ALA A 10 -10.86 11.92 -10.96
N GLY A 11 -11.82 11.89 -10.03
CA GLY A 11 -12.60 10.69 -9.71
C GLY A 11 -12.09 9.90 -8.50
N GLY A 12 -11.13 10.45 -7.74
CA GLY A 12 -10.57 9.81 -6.55
C GLY A 12 -9.46 8.82 -6.84
N LEU A 13 -9.10 8.04 -5.82
CA LEU A 13 -8.07 7.00 -5.91
C LEU A 13 -8.71 5.66 -6.25
N ARG A 14 -8.02 4.85 -7.07
CA ARG A 14 -8.40 3.46 -7.33
C ARG A 14 -7.94 2.57 -6.16
N ASP A 15 -8.60 1.44 -5.93
CA ASP A 15 -8.20 0.48 -4.89
C ASP A 15 -6.80 -0.09 -5.13
N THR A 16 -6.37 -0.14 -6.39
CA THR A 16 -5.02 -0.58 -6.76
C THR A 16 -3.98 0.56 -6.70
N ALA A 17 -4.35 1.76 -6.27
CA ALA A 17 -3.42 2.88 -6.22
C ALA A 17 -2.55 2.82 -4.97
N ASP A 18 -1.34 3.36 -5.06
CA ASP A 18 -0.46 3.54 -3.91
C ASP A 18 -0.48 5.01 -3.45
N PRO A 19 -1.36 5.37 -2.49
CA PRO A 19 -1.44 6.73 -1.97
C PRO A 19 -0.22 7.13 -1.13
N SER A 20 0.63 6.19 -0.75
CA SER A 20 1.82 6.46 0.06
C SER A 20 3.00 6.97 -0.78
N ASN A 21 3.01 6.65 -2.08
CA ASN A 21 4.08 6.98 -3.01
C ASN A 21 3.65 7.93 -4.14
N MET A 22 2.67 8.82 -3.88
CA MET A 22 2.30 9.87 -4.84
C MET A 22 3.40 10.93 -4.96
N TYR A 23 3.55 11.52 -6.14
CA TYR A 23 4.51 12.60 -6.37
C TYR A 23 3.96 13.65 -7.33
N ILE A 24 4.53 14.85 -7.24
CA ILE A 24 4.27 15.96 -8.15
C ILE A 24 5.48 16.14 -9.03
N ILE A 25 5.27 16.34 -10.33
CA ILE A 25 6.27 16.78 -11.28
C ILE A 25 5.95 18.24 -11.62
N PHE A 26 6.88 19.14 -11.36
CA PHE A 26 6.77 20.55 -11.72
C PHE A 26 7.11 20.79 -13.20
N PRO A 27 6.67 21.91 -13.80
CA PRO A 27 6.97 22.25 -15.19
C PRO A 27 8.48 22.34 -15.51
N ASN A 28 9.32 22.61 -14.50
CA ASN A 28 10.78 22.61 -14.62
C ASN A 28 11.41 21.21 -14.54
N GLY A 29 10.61 20.15 -14.39
CA GLY A 29 11.06 18.76 -14.31
C GLY A 29 11.44 18.28 -12.90
N GLU A 30 11.41 19.14 -11.88
CA GLU A 30 11.66 18.72 -10.50
C GLU A 30 10.49 17.87 -9.97
N SER A 31 10.81 16.87 -9.16
CA SER A 31 9.80 15.99 -8.58
C SER A 31 9.88 15.90 -7.06
N PHE A 32 8.72 15.83 -6.42
CA PHE A 32 8.60 15.81 -4.96
C PHE A 32 7.59 14.76 -4.51
N LEU A 33 7.98 13.93 -3.52
CA LEU A 33 7.08 12.96 -2.89
C LEU A 33 6.04 13.67 -2.01
N ILE A 34 4.79 13.26 -2.14
CA ILE A 34 3.67 13.71 -1.30
C ILE A 34 3.62 12.81 -0.06
N ASN A 35 4.38 13.18 0.98
CA ASN A 35 4.37 12.41 2.22
C ASN A 35 3.13 12.72 3.09
N ARG A 36 2.25 11.73 3.29
CA ARG A 36 1.05 11.84 4.15
C ARG A 36 1.39 12.16 5.63
N ARG A 37 2.61 11.85 6.11
CA ARG A 37 3.04 12.16 7.49
C ARG A 37 3.47 13.60 7.70
N SER A 38 3.59 14.42 6.65
CA SER A 38 3.84 15.85 6.77
C SER A 38 2.53 16.64 6.87
N THR A 39 1.72 16.31 7.89
CA THR A 39 0.56 17.11 8.33
C THR A 39 0.99 18.37 9.08
N SER A 40 2.00 19.07 8.57
CA SER A 40 2.41 20.39 9.07
C SER A 40 2.73 21.30 7.88
N LYS A 41 1.68 21.97 7.39
CA LYS A 41 1.73 23.34 6.84
C LYS A 41 2.61 23.63 5.62
N LYS A 42 3.21 22.67 4.94
CA LYS A 42 3.64 22.92 3.56
C LYS A 42 2.47 22.61 2.66
N HIS A 43 1.68 23.66 2.37
CA HIS A 43 1.01 23.70 1.08
C HIS A 43 2.09 23.38 0.05
N SER A 44 2.09 22.15 -0.48
CA SER A 44 2.77 21.87 -1.73
C SER A 44 2.11 22.84 -2.70
N ASN A 45 2.74 23.99 -2.91
CA ASN A 45 2.23 25.01 -3.80
C ASN A 45 2.24 24.36 -5.17
N LEU A 46 1.12 23.76 -5.54
CA LEU A 46 0.93 23.15 -6.82
C LEU A 46 0.90 24.30 -7.81
N ILE A 47 1.98 24.46 -8.56
CA ILE A 47 2.10 25.50 -9.56
C ILE A 47 1.35 25.08 -10.83
N PRO A 48 0.80 26.02 -11.61
CA PRO A 48 0.19 25.69 -12.89
C PRO A 48 1.15 24.92 -13.80
N GLY A 49 0.61 23.93 -14.54
CA GLY A 49 1.42 23.01 -15.36
C GLY A 49 2.07 21.86 -14.61
N SER A 50 1.89 21.77 -13.28
CA SER A 50 2.34 20.60 -12.53
C SER A 50 1.52 19.36 -12.86
N THR A 51 2.17 18.19 -12.85
CA THR A 51 1.52 16.88 -13.01
C THR A 51 1.52 16.13 -11.69
N ILE A 52 0.36 15.62 -11.27
CA ILE A 52 0.24 14.75 -10.09
C ILE A 52 0.22 13.31 -10.58
N VAL A 53 1.18 12.51 -10.13
CA VAL A 53 1.27 11.10 -10.49
C VAL A 53 0.91 10.24 -9.30
N VAL A 54 -0.06 9.35 -9.52
CA VAL A 54 -0.51 8.35 -8.56
C VAL A 54 -0.11 6.98 -9.09
N PRO A 55 0.95 6.36 -8.53
CA PRO A 55 1.37 5.04 -8.98
C PRO A 55 0.37 3.95 -8.57
N ARG A 56 0.47 2.80 -9.22
CA ARG A 56 -0.20 1.57 -8.81
C ARG A 56 0.58 0.91 -7.68
N ASP A 57 -0.11 0.30 -6.72
CA ASP A 57 0.50 -0.56 -5.72
C ASP A 57 1.28 -1.70 -6.40
N PRO A 58 2.62 -1.80 -6.16
CA PRO A 58 3.44 -2.83 -6.76
C PRO A 58 3.18 -4.23 -6.18
N ARG A 59 2.54 -4.35 -5.00
CA ARG A 59 2.35 -5.62 -4.28
C ARG A 59 0.92 -5.82 -3.79
N PRO A 60 -0.08 -5.85 -4.68
CA PRO A 60 -1.49 -5.98 -4.28
C PRO A 60 -1.83 -7.33 -3.62
N PHE A 61 -0.98 -8.36 -3.81
CA PHE A 61 -1.20 -9.73 -3.31
C PHE A 61 -0.05 -10.22 -2.40
N ASP A 62 0.67 -9.31 -1.73
CA ASP A 62 1.79 -9.69 -0.85
C ASP A 62 1.37 -10.68 0.24
N TRP A 63 0.11 -10.59 0.71
CA TRP A 63 -0.50 -11.52 1.65
C TRP A 63 -0.49 -12.98 1.16
N LEU A 64 -0.62 -13.21 -0.16
CA LEU A 64 -0.60 -14.55 -0.74
C LEU A 64 0.81 -15.15 -0.71
N VAL A 65 1.85 -14.31 -0.74
CA VAL A 65 3.23 -14.77 -0.56
C VAL A 65 3.46 -15.20 0.88
N MET A 66 2.89 -14.48 1.85
CA MET A 66 3.02 -14.80 3.29
C MET A 66 2.43 -16.17 3.66
N THR A 67 1.39 -16.63 2.96
CA THR A 67 0.82 -17.97 3.21
C THR A 67 1.83 -19.08 2.98
N ARG A 68 2.79 -18.92 2.05
CA ARG A 68 3.87 -19.89 1.85
C ARG A 68 4.71 -20.11 3.10
N THR A 69 4.82 -19.10 3.96
CA THR A 69 5.55 -19.19 5.23
C THR A 69 4.65 -19.65 6.37
N ILE A 70 3.41 -19.18 6.43
CA ILE A 70 2.49 -19.45 7.55
C ILE A 70 1.89 -20.85 7.44
N THR A 71 1.47 -21.28 6.25
CA THR A 71 0.77 -22.56 6.03
C THR A 71 1.57 -23.77 6.50
N PRO A 72 2.88 -23.92 6.22
CA PRO A 72 3.66 -25.06 6.72
C PRO A 72 3.76 -25.09 8.24
N ILE A 73 3.85 -23.92 8.90
CA ILE A 73 3.88 -23.84 10.36
C ILE A 73 2.57 -24.40 10.93
N LEU A 74 1.43 -23.95 10.39
CA LEU A 74 0.12 -24.45 10.78
C LEU A 74 -0.05 -25.95 10.49
N ALA A 75 0.42 -26.42 9.34
CA ALA A 75 0.38 -27.84 8.99
C ALA A 75 1.20 -28.71 9.95
N ASN A 76 2.39 -28.25 10.34
CA ASN A 76 3.22 -28.95 11.32
C ASN A 76 2.53 -29.00 12.70
N LEU A 77 1.95 -27.89 13.16
CA LEU A 77 1.20 -27.85 14.41
C LEU A 77 0.00 -28.80 14.38
N ALA A 78 -0.76 -28.81 13.28
CA ALA A 78 -1.90 -29.71 13.10
C ALA A 78 -1.45 -31.18 13.08
N THR A 79 -0.35 -31.50 12.41
CA THR A 79 0.20 -32.86 12.35
C THR A 79 0.66 -33.33 13.73
N SER A 80 1.36 -32.48 14.48
CA SER A 80 1.75 -32.79 15.87
C SER A 80 0.53 -33.00 16.77
N ALA A 81 -0.47 -32.12 16.69
CA ALA A 81 -1.69 -32.24 17.47
C ALA A 81 -2.46 -33.53 17.12
N ALA A 82 -2.59 -33.87 15.84
CA ALA A 82 -3.22 -35.10 15.38
C ALA A 82 -2.48 -36.35 15.90
N ALA A 83 -1.15 -36.33 15.88
CA ALA A 83 -0.34 -37.43 16.42
C ALA A 83 -0.55 -37.60 17.94
N ILE A 84 -0.62 -36.50 18.70
CA ILE A 84 -0.94 -36.54 20.14
C ILE A 84 -2.35 -37.07 20.38
N ALA A 85 -3.34 -36.58 19.61
CA ALA A 85 -4.72 -37.00 19.73
C ALA A 85 -4.89 -38.50 19.46
N ALA A 86 -4.25 -39.02 18.41
CA ALA A 86 -4.26 -40.45 18.09
C ALA A 86 -3.66 -41.32 19.20
N LEU A 87 -2.61 -40.85 19.88
CA LEU A 87 -2.00 -41.58 21.01
C LEU A 87 -2.88 -41.55 22.27
N SER A 88 -3.65 -40.48 22.48
CA SER A 88 -4.53 -40.35 23.65
C SER A 88 -5.89 -41.06 23.52
N ASP A 89 -6.24 -41.48 22.30
CA ASP A 89 -7.52 -42.15 21.98
C ASP A 89 -7.41 -43.70 22.06
N ASP A 90 -6.19 -44.22 22.27
CA ASP A 90 -5.88 -45.62 22.65
C ASP A 90 -5.69 -45.75 24.18
#